data_AF-A0A6M3M462-F1
#
_entry.id   AF-A0A6M3M462-F1
#
_cell.length_a   1.000
_cell.length_b   1.000
_cell.length_c   1.000
_cell.angle_alpha   90.00
_cell.angle_beta   90.00
_cell.angle_gamma   90.00
#
_symmetry.space_group_name_H-M   'P 1'
#
loop_
_entity.id
_entity.type
_entity.pdbx_description
1 polymer ?
#
loop_
_entity_poly.entity_id
_entity_poly.type
_entity_poly.pdbx_seq_one_letter_code
_entity_poly.pdbx_strand_id
1 'polypeptide(L)' 'MSKAINIIFDGPPSHDSGRFVEVETDDGKSINAGEWIQREDGLWALRITELPKED' A
#
# COMPACT_ATOMS: atom_id res chain seq x y z
N MET A 1 10.85 -13.72 11.57
CA MET A 1 10.14 -12.44 11.32
C MET A 1 10.36 -12.09 9.86
N SER A 2 9.32 -12.11 9.02
CA SER A 2 9.40 -11.53 7.67
C SER A 2 9.62 -10.02 7.81
N LYS A 3 10.43 -9.43 6.94
CA LYS A 3 10.60 -7.97 6.90
C LYS A 3 9.38 -7.36 6.22
N ALA A 4 8.83 -6.28 6.78
CA ALA A 4 7.75 -5.54 6.15
C ALA A 4 8.21 -4.88 4.83
N ILE A 5 7.30 -4.78 3.87
CA ILE A 5 7.51 -4.06 2.60
C ILE A 5 6.86 -2.67 2.75
N ASN A 6 7.57 -1.62 2.32
CA ASN A 6 7.04 -0.26 2.30
C ASN A 6 7.15 0.29 0.87
N ILE A 7 6.01 0.67 0.29
CA ILE A 7 5.94 1.34 -1.00
C ILE A 7 5.83 2.84 -0.70
N ILE A 8 6.78 3.64 -1.18
CA ILE A 8 6.97 5.03 -0.75
C ILE A 8 6.48 6.03 -1.79
N PHE A 9 5.73 7.02 -1.33
CA PHE A 9 5.12 8.07 -2.13
C PHE A 9 5.47 9.46 -1.56
N ASP A 10 5.48 10.46 -2.44
CA ASP A 10 5.73 11.87 -2.11
C ASP A 10 4.46 12.64 -1.70
N GLY A 11 3.36 11.93 -1.38
CA GLY A 11 2.09 12.52 -0.96
C GLY A 11 1.05 11.49 -0.54
N PRO A 12 -0.10 11.94 0.00
CA PRO A 12 -1.15 11.07 0.53
C PRO A 12 -1.80 10.20 -0.56
N PRO A 13 -2.40 9.05 -0.19
CA PRO A 13 -3.21 8.26 -1.12
C PRO A 13 -4.38 9.11 -1.64
N SER A 14 -4.56 9.15 -2.96
CA SER A 14 -5.65 9.90 -3.59
C SER A 14 -5.96 9.32 -4.98
N HIS A 15 -7.25 9.28 -5.33
CA HIS A 15 -7.71 8.88 -6.67
C HIS A 15 -7.58 10.01 -7.72
N ASP A 16 -7.32 11.26 -7.31
CA ASP A 16 -7.35 12.44 -8.19
C ASP A 16 -5.96 12.89 -8.69
N SER A 17 -4.88 12.27 -8.21
CA SER A 17 -3.51 12.59 -8.65
C SER A 17 -2.82 11.35 -9.23
N GLY A 18 -1.72 11.50 -9.98
CA GLY A 18 -0.97 10.38 -10.60
C GLY A 18 -0.30 9.41 -9.61
N ARG A 19 -0.85 9.26 -8.41
CA ARG A 19 -0.38 8.50 -7.25
C ARG A 19 -1.49 7.57 -6.75
N PHE A 20 -2.15 6.91 -7.69
CA PHE A 20 -3.08 5.83 -7.42
C PHE A 20 -2.34 4.50 -7.52
N VAL A 21 -2.45 3.67 -6.49
CA VAL A 21 -1.97 2.29 -6.50
C VAL A 21 -3.12 1.39 -6.12
N GLU A 22 -3.56 0.61 -7.10
CA GLU A 22 -4.50 -0.48 -6.89
C GLU A 22 -3.73 -1.74 -6.53
N VAL A 23 -4.25 -2.46 -5.54
CA VAL A 23 -3.79 -3.80 -5.21
C VAL A 23 -4.99 -4.71 -5.37
N GLU A 24 -4.87 -5.68 -6.28
CA GLU A 24 -5.92 -6.63 -6.62
C GLU A 24 -5.39 -8.06 -6.58
N THR A 25 -6.30 -9.01 -6.40
CA THR A 25 -6.06 -10.44 -6.62
C THR A 25 -5.99 -10.76 -8.12
N ASP A 26 -5.51 -11.96 -8.46
CA ASP A 26 -5.40 -12.43 -9.84
C ASP A 26 -6.74 -12.43 -10.61
N ASP A 27 -7.88 -12.47 -9.91
CA ASP A 27 -9.23 -12.36 -10.49
C ASP A 27 -9.76 -10.91 -10.58
N GLY A 28 -8.91 -9.91 -10.32
CA GLY A 28 -9.22 -8.48 -10.47
C GLY A 28 -10.07 -7.90 -9.34
N LYS A 29 -10.10 -8.53 -8.16
CA LYS A 29 -10.80 -7.96 -7.00
C LYS A 29 -9.84 -7.11 -6.18
N SER A 30 -10.21 -5.86 -5.94
CA SER A 30 -9.44 -4.97 -5.08
C SER A 30 -9.35 -5.52 -3.65
N ILE A 31 -8.16 -5.44 -3.06
CA ILE A 31 -7.88 -5.89 -1.70
C ILE A 31 -7.22 -4.79 -0.87
N ASN A 32 -7.44 -4.85 0.45
CA ASN A 32 -6.65 -4.07 1.39
C ASN A 32 -5.40 -4.88 1.76
N ALA A 33 -4.27 -4.55 1.12
CA ALA A 33 -3.01 -5.27 1.30
C ALA A 33 -2.11 -4.69 2.41
N GLY A 34 -2.49 -3.58 3.05
CA GLY A 34 -1.66 -2.93 4.06
C GLY A 34 -2.17 -1.58 4.53
N GLU A 35 -1.38 -0.94 5.41
CA GLU A 35 -1.76 0.31 6.07
C GLU A 35 -1.05 1.52 5.47
N TRP A 36 -1.79 2.62 5.30
CA TRP A 36 -1.22 3.90 4.90
C TRP A 36 -0.66 4.64 6.11
N ILE A 37 0.63 5.01 6.04
CA ILE A 37 1.34 5.69 7.13
C ILE A 37 1.97 6.97 6.59
N GLN A 38 1.60 8.11 7.18
CA GLN A 38 2.35 9.35 7.02
C GLN A 38 3.63 9.28 7.87
N ARG A 39 4.77 9.56 7.26
CA ARG A 39 6.09 9.52 7.90
C ARG A 39 6.54 10.92 8.32
N GLU A 40 7.48 10.96 9.27
CA GLU A 40 8.07 12.21 9.79
C GLU A 40 8.85 12.99 8.72
N ASP A 41 9.36 12.30 7.70
CA ASP A 41 10.07 12.91 6.55
C ASP A 41 9.11 13.52 5.50
N GLY A 42 7.80 13.52 5.76
CA GLY A 42 6.78 14.06 4.87
C GLY A 42 6.34 13.11 3.76
N LEU A 43 6.96 11.92 3.66
CA LEU A 43 6.57 10.88 2.71
C LEU A 43 5.42 10.04 3.26
N TRP A 44 4.80 9.28 2.37
CA TRP A 44 3.74 8.33 2.69
C TRP A 44 4.17 6.92 2.33
N ALA A 45 3.79 5.95 3.16
CA ALA A 45 4.08 4.55 2.94
C ALA A 45 2.79 3.72 2.92
N LEU A 46 2.61 2.89 1.89
CA LEU A 46 1.76 1.70 2.01
C LEU A 46 2.61 0.59 2.63
N ARG A 47 2.32 0.25 3.88
CA ARG A 47 3.09 -0.71 4.67
C ARG A 47 2.39 -2.07 4.70
N ILE A 48 3.07 -3.08 4.16
CA ILE A 48 2.61 -4.46 4.09
C ILE A 48 3.40 -5.27 5.10
N THR A 49 2.72 -5.79 6.13
CA THR A 49 3.32 -6.59 7.21
C THR A 49 3.16 -8.09 7.00
N GLU A 50 2.09 -8.49 6.33
CA GLU A 50 1.77 -9.86 5.96
C GLU A 50 1.23 -9.84 4.53
N LEU A 51 1.59 -10.85 3.73
CA LEU A 51 0.96 -11.00 2.42
C LEU A 51 -0.49 -11.46 2.64
N PRO A 52 -1.43 -11.03 1.78
CA PRO A 52 -2.78 -11.58 1.79
C PRO A 52 -2.70 -13.11 1.73
N LYS A 53 -3.49 -13.78 2.56
CA LYS A 53 -3.61 -15.24 2.47
C LYS A 53 -4.38 -15.57 1.20
N GLU A 54 -3.89 -16.53 0.43
CA GLU A 54 -4.69 -17.15 -0.62
C GLU A 54 -5.87 -17.86 0.07
N ASP A 55 -7.10 -17.55 -0.37
CA ASP A 55 -8.31 -18.26 0.05
C ASP A 55 -8.45 -19.61 -0.68
#